data_AF-A0A2E0YY38-F1
#
_entry.id   AF-A0A2E0YY38-F1
#
_cell.length_a   1.000
_cell.length_b   1.000
_cell.length_c   1.000
_cell.angle_alpha   90.00
_cell.angle_beta   90.00
_cell.angle_gamma   90.00
#
_symmetry.space_group_name_H-M   'P 1'
#
loop_
_entity.id
_entity.type
_entity.pdbx_description
1 polymer ?
#
loop_
_entity_poly.entity_id
_entity_poly.type
_entity_poly.pdbx_seq_one_letter_code
_entity_poly.pdbx_strand_id
1 'polypeptide(L)'
;MKRLCPLLLLLAGLCVAGGALAHRFAPSLLQVTEIAQQHYNMVWKTPAQATSKVPLRPTWPETCAVESPTQPQLEGTGMVSTWQLRCSGLGEDGLVGETVGVSGLGANQASAMVMINLLDGRSYQQVLNAEQPEFVVPAESSAGEVMSDYTVLGVEHIWGGIDHLLFVFGLLLLVGGGARLLWTITAFTVGHSITLSLVTLGFFDYPVALVEFTIALSIFVLAVELTRRERNDLLWRNPWWLAGGFGLLHGMGFAGALADTGLPQDNVPLALLFFNVGIELGQISFIVAVLALWFLLRKPLQPWQERLWPVPVYILGALSAMWCIERGLEALLA
;
A
#
# COMPACT_ATOMS: atom_id res chain seq x y z
N MET A 1 -53.02 -24.13 4.73
CA MET A 1 -52.87 -24.08 3.25
C MET A 1 -52.83 -22.67 2.65
N LYS A 2 -53.38 -21.61 3.29
CA LYS A 2 -53.41 -20.24 2.73
C LYS A 2 -52.11 -19.40 2.86
N ARG A 3 -51.08 -19.89 3.58
CA ARG A 3 -49.78 -19.19 3.77
C ARG A 3 -48.64 -19.69 2.87
N LEU A 4 -48.82 -20.78 2.12
CA LEU A 4 -47.80 -21.31 1.20
C LEU A 4 -47.77 -20.59 -0.16
N CYS A 5 -48.89 -20.00 -0.58
CA CYS A 5 -49.02 -19.34 -1.88
C CYS A 5 -48.08 -18.13 -2.08
N PRO A 6 -47.92 -17.20 -1.11
CA PRO A 6 -47.01 -16.08 -1.30
C PRO A 6 -45.53 -16.50 -1.27
N LEU A 7 -45.18 -17.59 -0.56
CA LEU A 7 -43.82 -18.11 -0.51
C LEU A 7 -43.41 -18.77 -1.84
N LEU A 8 -44.33 -19.51 -2.46
CA LEU A 8 -44.14 -20.12 -3.79
C LEU A 8 -44.04 -19.08 -4.91
N LEU A 9 -44.76 -17.96 -4.81
CA LEU A 9 -44.65 -16.85 -5.75
C LEU A 9 -43.31 -16.10 -5.60
N LEU A 10 -42.79 -15.94 -4.38
CA LEU A 10 -41.46 -15.36 -4.13
C LEU A 10 -40.32 -16.26 -4.61
N LEU A 11 -40.44 -17.58 -4.39
CA LEU A 11 -39.49 -18.58 -4.90
C LEU A 11 -39.54 -18.70 -6.44
N ALA A 12 -40.72 -18.58 -7.05
CA ALA A 12 -40.85 -18.54 -8.51
C ALA A 12 -40.21 -17.27 -9.10
N GLY A 13 -40.27 -16.13 -8.41
CA GLY A 13 -39.59 -14.89 -8.83
C GLY A 13 -38.06 -14.97 -8.83
N LEU A 14 -37.47 -15.72 -7.89
CA LEU A 14 -36.03 -15.99 -7.83
C LEU A 14 -35.53 -16.91 -8.98
N CYS A 15 -36.42 -17.77 -9.53
CA CYS A 15 -36.09 -18.61 -10.68
C CYS A 15 -36.21 -17.90 -12.04
N VAL A 16 -36.68 -16.65 -12.08
CA VAL A 16 -36.72 -15.78 -13.28
C VAL A 16 -35.56 -14.78 -13.26
N ALA A 17 -34.46 -15.10 -12.58
CA ALA A 17 -33.18 -14.43 -12.78
C ALA A 17 -32.69 -14.78 -14.20
N GLY A 18 -33.18 -14.02 -15.20
CA GLY A 18 -32.59 -14.00 -16.53
C GLY A 18 -31.09 -13.74 -16.38
N GLY A 19 -30.28 -14.52 -17.09
CA GLY A 19 -28.82 -14.42 -17.01
C GLY A 19 -28.41 -12.96 -17.14
N ALA A 20 -27.94 -12.38 -16.04
CA ALA A 20 -27.31 -11.08 -16.08
C ALA A 20 -26.11 -11.24 -17.00
N LEU A 21 -26.14 -10.56 -18.15
CA LEU A 21 -24.95 -10.40 -18.97
C LEU A 21 -23.98 -9.59 -18.12
N ALA A 22 -23.09 -10.28 -17.41
CA ALA A 22 -21.96 -9.63 -16.78
C ALA A 22 -21.28 -8.79 -17.86
N HIS A 23 -21.20 -7.48 -17.65
CA HIS A 23 -20.44 -6.59 -18.53
C HIS A 23 -19.02 -7.19 -18.64
N ARG A 24 -18.59 -7.53 -19.86
CA ARG A 24 -17.25 -8.03 -20.11
C ARG A 24 -16.26 -6.86 -19.96
N PHE A 25 -15.87 -6.58 -18.73
CA PHE A 25 -14.77 -5.68 -18.37
C PHE A 25 -13.44 -6.43 -18.57
N ALA A 26 -13.12 -6.76 -19.83
CA ALA A 26 -11.77 -7.22 -20.16
C ALA A 26 -10.98 -5.98 -20.60
N PRO A 27 -10.09 -5.43 -19.75
CA PRO A 27 -9.25 -4.31 -20.17
C PRO A 27 -8.40 -4.75 -21.36
N SER A 28 -8.11 -3.81 -22.26
CA SER A 28 -7.15 -4.10 -23.32
C SER A 28 -5.76 -4.24 -22.71
N LEU A 29 -4.89 -5.05 -23.30
CA LEU A 29 -3.53 -5.28 -22.78
C LEU A 29 -2.52 -4.88 -23.83
N LEU A 30 -1.65 -3.93 -23.49
CA LEU A 30 -0.45 -3.59 -24.25
C LEU A 30 0.76 -4.11 -23.49
N GLN A 31 1.38 -5.17 -24.00
CA GLN A 31 2.60 -5.72 -23.45
C GLN A 31 3.78 -5.38 -24.37
N VAL A 32 4.85 -4.82 -23.82
CA VAL A 32 6.09 -4.54 -24.53
C VAL A 32 7.20 -5.29 -23.81
N THR A 33 7.90 -6.18 -24.51
CA THR A 33 9.00 -6.96 -23.93
C THR A 33 10.26 -6.71 -24.74
N GLU A 34 11.31 -6.20 -24.10
CA GLU A 34 12.63 -6.09 -24.70
C GLU A 34 13.26 -7.49 -24.86
N ILE A 35 13.56 -7.87 -26.10
CA ILE A 35 14.08 -9.20 -26.45
C ILE A 35 15.59 -9.17 -26.75
N ALA A 36 16.09 -8.02 -27.15
CA ALA A 36 17.50 -7.70 -27.34
C ALA A 36 17.65 -6.18 -27.20
N GLN A 37 18.87 -5.68 -27.06
CA GLN A 37 19.13 -4.25 -26.95
C GLN A 37 18.40 -3.47 -28.07
N GLN A 38 17.53 -2.53 -27.68
CA GLN A 38 16.72 -1.71 -28.60
C GLN A 38 15.73 -2.48 -29.50
N HIS A 39 15.47 -3.76 -29.22
CA HIS A 39 14.51 -4.60 -29.94
C HIS A 39 13.40 -5.05 -29.00
N TYR A 40 12.16 -4.73 -29.34
CA TYR A 40 11.00 -4.98 -28.49
C TYR A 40 9.95 -5.82 -29.23
N ASN A 41 9.41 -6.82 -28.54
CA ASN A 41 8.22 -7.54 -28.96
C ASN A 41 7.01 -6.91 -28.27
N MET A 42 6.11 -6.33 -29.06
CA MET A 42 4.90 -5.66 -28.60
C MET A 42 3.68 -6.52 -28.91
N VAL A 43 2.89 -6.84 -27.89
CA VAL A 43 1.62 -7.58 -27.99
C VAL A 43 0.49 -6.66 -27.58
N TRP A 44 -0.51 -6.52 -28.45
CA TRP A 44 -1.73 -5.76 -28.20
C TRP A 44 -2.92 -6.67 -28.26
N LYS A 45 -3.66 -6.73 -27.15
CA LYS A 45 -4.87 -7.52 -27.02
C LYS A 45 -6.06 -6.60 -26.74
N THR A 46 -7.07 -6.65 -27.59
CA THR A 46 -8.33 -5.92 -27.41
C THR A 46 -9.50 -6.88 -27.35
N PRO A 47 -10.63 -6.48 -26.74
CA PRO A 47 -11.89 -7.22 -26.90
C PRO A 47 -12.23 -7.40 -28.38
N ALA A 48 -12.76 -8.57 -28.76
CA ALA A 48 -13.16 -8.83 -30.15
C ALA A 48 -14.37 -8.00 -30.62
N GLN A 49 -15.12 -7.44 -29.67
CA GLN A 49 -16.27 -6.59 -29.95
C GLN A 49 -15.92 -5.13 -29.67
N ALA A 50 -15.88 -4.31 -30.73
CA ALA A 50 -15.63 -2.88 -30.60
C ALA A 50 -16.86 -2.15 -30.01
N THR A 51 -16.62 -1.24 -29.06
CA THR A 51 -17.65 -0.39 -28.45
C THR A 51 -17.85 0.92 -29.22
N SER A 52 -16.87 1.33 -30.01
CA SER A 52 -16.89 2.57 -30.79
C SER A 52 -16.38 2.36 -32.22
N LYS A 53 -16.60 3.36 -33.08
CA LYS A 53 -16.01 3.44 -34.42
C LYS A 53 -14.58 3.95 -34.41
N VAL A 54 -14.11 4.52 -33.29
CA VAL A 54 -12.74 4.98 -33.13
C VAL A 54 -11.85 3.78 -32.79
N PRO A 55 -10.84 3.44 -33.60
CA PRO A 55 -9.99 2.29 -33.34
C PRO A 55 -9.10 2.54 -32.12
N LEU A 56 -9.00 1.54 -31.24
CA LEU A 56 -7.98 1.51 -30.19
C LEU A 56 -6.64 1.11 -30.82
N ARG A 57 -5.62 1.98 -30.71
CA ARG A 57 -4.29 1.73 -31.28
C ARG A 57 -3.20 2.03 -30.27
N PRO A 58 -2.24 1.11 -30.08
CA PRO A 58 -1.05 1.43 -29.29
C PRO A 58 -0.25 2.55 -29.96
N THR A 59 0.39 3.38 -29.13
CA THR A 59 1.30 4.45 -29.52
C THR A 59 2.67 4.19 -28.90
N TRP A 60 3.72 4.55 -29.62
CA TRP A 60 5.12 4.33 -29.25
C TRP A 60 5.98 5.44 -29.87
N PRO A 61 7.26 5.58 -29.47
CA PRO A 61 8.13 6.65 -29.96
C PRO A 61 8.32 6.62 -31.47
N GLU A 62 8.33 7.79 -32.12
CA GLU A 62 8.43 7.91 -33.58
C GLU A 62 9.75 7.34 -34.15
N THR A 63 10.78 7.23 -33.32
CA THR A 63 12.10 6.69 -33.66
C THR A 63 12.11 5.16 -33.76
N CYS A 64 11.05 4.47 -33.36
CA CYS A 64 10.92 3.02 -33.45
C CYS A 64 10.36 2.58 -34.81
N ALA A 65 11.15 1.79 -35.55
CA ALA A 65 10.71 1.16 -36.79
C ALA A 65 9.98 -0.15 -36.53
N VAL A 66 8.86 -0.38 -37.23
CA VAL A 66 8.11 -1.64 -37.17
C VAL A 66 8.68 -2.61 -38.21
N GLU A 67 9.15 -3.78 -37.78
CA GLU A 67 9.75 -4.77 -38.69
C GLU A 67 8.78 -5.83 -39.19
N SER A 68 7.96 -6.39 -38.29
CA SER A 68 7.10 -7.53 -38.60
C SER A 68 5.74 -7.42 -37.89
N PRO A 69 4.72 -6.81 -38.51
CA PRO A 69 3.35 -6.86 -38.01
C PRO A 69 2.74 -8.26 -38.28
N THR A 70 2.39 -8.99 -37.23
CA THR A 70 1.57 -10.21 -37.36
C THR A 70 0.12 -9.80 -37.64
N GLN A 71 -0.58 -10.55 -38.50
CA GLN A 71 -2.01 -10.32 -38.71
C GLN A 71 -2.78 -10.54 -37.40
N PRO A 72 -3.78 -9.72 -37.07
CA PRO A 72 -4.59 -9.90 -35.88
C PRO A 72 -5.20 -11.30 -35.82
N GLN A 73 -4.91 -12.05 -34.76
CA GLN A 73 -5.45 -13.38 -34.52
C GLN A 73 -6.52 -13.33 -33.43
N LEU A 74 -7.59 -14.11 -33.58
CA LEU A 74 -8.59 -14.25 -32.53
C LEU A 74 -8.07 -15.25 -31.49
N GLU A 75 -7.88 -14.80 -30.26
CA GLU A 75 -7.44 -15.63 -29.14
C GLU A 75 -8.47 -15.55 -28.00
N GLY A 76 -9.29 -16.60 -27.88
CA GLY A 76 -10.40 -16.63 -26.92
C GLY A 76 -11.46 -15.58 -27.24
N THR A 77 -11.63 -14.60 -26.35
CA THR A 77 -12.60 -13.50 -26.49
C THR A 77 -11.99 -12.18 -27.01
N GLY A 78 -10.68 -12.17 -27.31
CA GLY A 78 -9.95 -10.98 -27.74
C GLY A 78 -9.26 -11.15 -29.09
N MET A 79 -8.95 -10.03 -29.72
CA MET A 79 -8.07 -9.94 -30.89
C MET A 79 -6.67 -9.61 -30.40
N VAL A 80 -5.68 -10.41 -30.83
CA VAL A 80 -4.27 -10.25 -30.46
C VAL A 80 -3.48 -9.88 -31.71
N SER A 81 -2.70 -8.81 -31.62
CA SER A 81 -1.78 -8.34 -32.65
C SER A 81 -0.38 -8.24 -32.05
N THR A 82 0.63 -8.67 -32.80
CA THR A 82 2.02 -8.67 -32.35
C THR A 82 2.89 -7.93 -33.35
N TRP A 83 3.80 -7.09 -32.85
CA TRP A 83 4.80 -6.38 -33.65
C TRP A 83 6.18 -6.56 -33.06
N GLN A 84 7.19 -6.56 -33.93
CA GLN A 84 8.58 -6.34 -33.55
C GLN A 84 8.96 -4.90 -33.86
N LEU A 85 9.42 -4.18 -32.83
CA LEU A 85 9.88 -2.81 -32.90
C LEU A 85 11.40 -2.78 -32.77
N ARG A 86 12.06 -2.01 -33.63
CA ARG A 86 13.49 -1.66 -33.52
C ARG A 86 13.62 -0.17 -33.27
N CYS A 87 14.11 0.18 -32.09
CA CYS A 87 14.20 1.57 -31.62
C CYS A 87 15.66 2.03 -31.57
N SER A 88 16.40 1.89 -32.66
CA SER A 88 17.84 2.24 -32.72
C SER A 88 18.14 3.72 -32.51
N GLY A 89 17.13 4.59 -32.62
CA GLY A 89 17.26 6.04 -32.41
C GLY A 89 17.24 6.48 -30.94
N LEU A 90 16.94 5.58 -30.00
CA LEU A 90 16.73 5.94 -28.58
C LEU A 90 17.98 5.88 -27.70
N GLY A 91 19.15 5.49 -28.26
CA GLY A 91 20.38 5.37 -27.47
C GLY A 91 20.38 4.14 -26.55
N GLU A 92 21.35 4.06 -25.63
CA GLU A 92 21.55 2.88 -24.78
C GLU A 92 20.41 2.65 -23.76
N ASP A 93 19.71 3.72 -23.38
CA ASP A 93 18.60 3.68 -22.41
C ASP A 93 17.29 3.13 -23.01
N GLY A 94 17.23 2.97 -24.34
CA GLY A 94 16.10 2.33 -25.01
C GLY A 94 14.77 3.06 -24.77
N LEU A 95 13.73 2.33 -24.33
CA LEU A 95 12.42 2.94 -24.05
C LEU A 95 12.38 3.77 -22.76
N VAL A 96 13.43 3.80 -21.95
CA VAL A 96 13.46 4.58 -20.71
C VAL A 96 13.37 6.08 -21.00
N GLY A 97 12.49 6.79 -20.30
CA GLY A 97 12.18 8.20 -20.52
C GLY A 97 11.24 8.49 -21.69
N GLU A 98 10.93 7.46 -22.49
CA GLU A 98 10.06 7.57 -23.65
C GLU A 98 8.60 7.28 -23.31
N THR A 99 7.70 7.67 -24.20
CA THR A 99 6.25 7.54 -24.00
C THR A 99 5.67 6.37 -24.78
N VAL A 100 4.91 5.51 -24.09
CA VAL A 100 4.12 4.41 -24.66
C VAL A 100 2.67 4.60 -24.24
N GLY A 101 1.72 4.42 -25.15
CA GLY A 101 0.32 4.72 -24.85
C GLY A 101 -0.68 3.96 -25.68
N VAL A 102 -1.95 4.34 -25.52
CA VAL A 102 -3.05 3.81 -26.33
C VAL A 102 -3.99 4.95 -26.70
N SER A 103 -4.11 5.20 -27.99
CA SER A 103 -5.06 6.15 -28.56
C SER A 103 -6.47 5.56 -28.62
N GLY A 104 -7.49 6.41 -28.49
CA GLY A 104 -8.91 6.03 -28.64
C GLY A 104 -9.60 5.55 -27.36
N LEU A 105 -8.91 5.54 -26.21
CA LEU A 105 -9.46 5.08 -24.92
C LEU A 105 -10.73 5.83 -24.51
N GLY A 106 -10.70 7.17 -24.56
CA GLY A 106 -11.86 8.00 -24.21
C GLY A 106 -13.08 7.76 -25.10
N ALA A 107 -12.87 7.59 -26.41
CA ALA A 107 -13.96 7.34 -27.37
C ALA A 107 -14.59 5.94 -27.22
N ASN A 108 -13.87 4.99 -26.62
CA ASN A 108 -14.35 3.64 -26.35
C ASN A 108 -14.81 3.43 -24.91
N GLN A 109 -14.69 4.47 -24.05
CA GLN A 109 -14.86 4.36 -22.59
C GLN A 109 -14.11 3.15 -22.02
N ALA A 110 -12.91 2.90 -22.56
CA ALA A 110 -12.11 1.74 -22.26
C ALA A 110 -10.89 2.11 -21.45
N SER A 111 -10.36 1.12 -20.73
CA SER A 111 -9.06 1.16 -20.09
C SER A 111 -8.13 0.11 -20.71
N ALA A 112 -6.84 0.41 -20.71
CA ALA A 112 -5.81 -0.49 -21.19
C ALA A 112 -4.72 -0.65 -20.13
N MET A 113 -4.34 -1.89 -19.84
CA MET A 113 -3.19 -2.18 -19.01
C MET A 113 -1.94 -2.19 -19.89
N VAL A 114 -0.95 -1.37 -19.55
CA VAL A 114 0.38 -1.38 -20.15
C VAL A 114 1.31 -2.16 -19.26
N MET A 115 2.04 -3.12 -19.83
CA MET A 115 3.09 -3.88 -19.17
C MET A 115 4.37 -3.78 -20.00
N ILE A 116 5.43 -3.23 -19.42
CA ILE A 116 6.74 -3.11 -20.07
C ILE A 116 7.71 -4.00 -19.30
N ASN A 117 8.39 -4.91 -19.99
CA ASN A 117 9.44 -5.76 -19.44
C ASN A 117 10.74 -5.46 -20.18
N LEU A 118 11.74 -4.95 -19.48
CA LEU A 118 13.04 -4.61 -20.02
C LEU A 118 14.03 -5.77 -19.86
N LEU A 119 15.12 -5.74 -20.65
CA LEU A 119 16.10 -6.83 -20.69
C LEU A 119 16.91 -6.96 -19.39
N ASP A 120 17.02 -5.85 -18.63
CA ASP A 120 17.69 -5.79 -17.33
C ASP A 120 16.85 -6.36 -16.17
N GLY A 121 15.62 -6.81 -16.45
CA GLY A 121 14.71 -7.39 -15.47
C GLY A 121 13.68 -6.42 -14.91
N ARG A 122 13.78 -5.12 -15.23
CA ARG A 122 12.77 -4.13 -14.83
C ARG A 122 11.43 -4.42 -15.48
N SER A 123 10.36 -4.34 -14.68
CA SER A 123 8.99 -4.48 -15.15
C SER A 123 8.13 -3.35 -14.63
N TYR A 124 7.37 -2.72 -15.52
CA TYR A 124 6.47 -1.62 -15.21
C TYR A 124 5.04 -2.00 -15.62
N GLN A 125 4.08 -1.67 -14.77
CA GLN A 125 2.67 -1.92 -15.03
C GLN A 125 1.86 -0.67 -14.69
N GLN A 126 1.05 -0.19 -15.64
CA GLN A 126 0.18 0.97 -15.44
C GLN A 126 -1.16 0.75 -16.13
N VAL A 127 -2.24 1.22 -15.51
CA VAL A 127 -3.55 1.27 -16.15
C VAL A 127 -3.73 2.64 -16.82
N LEU A 128 -3.91 2.62 -18.13
CA LEU A 128 -4.24 3.79 -18.94
C LEU A 128 -5.76 3.92 -19.10
N ASN A 129 -6.22 5.16 -19.11
CA ASN A 129 -7.63 5.52 -19.26
C ASN A 129 -7.78 6.79 -20.12
N ALA A 130 -8.98 7.38 -20.13
CA ALA A 130 -9.25 8.59 -20.92
C ALA A 130 -8.50 9.84 -20.43
N GLU A 131 -8.17 9.91 -19.14
CA GLU A 131 -7.47 11.04 -18.50
C GLU A 131 -5.96 10.90 -18.65
N GLN A 132 -5.44 9.67 -18.55
CA GLN A 132 -4.03 9.34 -18.73
C GLN A 132 -3.90 8.24 -19.80
N PRO A 133 -3.89 8.59 -21.10
CA PRO A 133 -3.82 7.63 -22.20
C PRO A 133 -2.38 7.23 -22.57
N GLU A 134 -1.40 7.75 -21.85
CA GLU A 134 0.03 7.61 -22.11
C GLU A 134 0.79 7.35 -20.81
N PHE A 135 1.85 6.54 -20.90
CA PHE A 135 2.76 6.20 -19.82
C PHE A 135 4.18 6.52 -20.25
N VAL A 136 4.89 7.31 -19.43
CA VAL A 136 6.32 7.56 -19.60
C VAL A 136 7.07 6.47 -18.86
N VAL A 137 7.96 5.75 -19.55
CA VAL A 137 8.76 4.68 -18.93
C VAL A 137 9.75 5.31 -17.96
N PRO A 138 9.69 5.03 -16.65
CA PRO A 138 10.56 5.66 -15.68
C PRO A 138 12.03 5.28 -15.87
N ALA A 139 12.93 6.22 -15.57
CA ALA A 139 14.34 5.91 -15.36
C ALA A 139 14.52 5.04 -14.12
N GLU A 140 15.66 4.33 -14.06
CA GLU A 140 16.06 3.65 -12.82
C GLU A 140 16.14 4.70 -11.70
N SER A 141 15.40 4.49 -10.61
CA SER A 141 15.48 5.38 -9.46
C SER A 141 16.88 5.31 -8.89
N SER A 142 17.57 6.45 -8.80
CA SER A 142 18.90 6.47 -8.20
C SER A 142 18.81 6.05 -6.73
N ALA A 143 19.85 5.39 -6.22
CA ALA A 143 19.86 4.97 -4.81
C ALA A 143 19.60 6.16 -3.86
N GLY A 144 20.11 7.36 -4.16
CA GLY A 144 19.87 8.56 -3.36
C GLY A 144 18.41 9.04 -3.38
N GLU A 145 17.73 8.91 -4.51
CA GLU A 145 16.30 9.22 -4.64
C GLU A 145 15.45 8.23 -3.84
N VAL A 146 15.70 6.92 -3.98
CA VAL A 146 15.04 5.88 -3.17
C VAL A 146 15.26 6.13 -1.68
N MET A 147 16.49 6.45 -1.28
CA MET A 147 16.79 6.77 0.12
C MET A 147 15.97 7.95 0.64
N SER A 148 15.90 9.05 -0.13
CA SER A 148 15.18 10.26 0.24
C SER A 148 13.68 10.00 0.35
N ASP A 149 13.08 9.48 -0.73
CA ASP A 149 11.64 9.35 -0.87
C ASP A 149 11.07 8.39 0.17
N TYR A 150 11.71 7.25 0.37
CA TYR A 150 11.25 6.27 1.35
C TYR A 150 11.49 6.73 2.80
N THR A 151 12.55 7.50 3.06
CA THR A 151 12.72 8.13 4.38
C THR A 151 11.57 9.11 4.67
N VAL A 152 11.23 9.97 3.71
CA VAL A 152 10.11 10.92 3.85
C VAL A 152 8.80 10.16 4.03
N LEU A 153 8.54 9.14 3.21
CA LEU A 153 7.34 8.31 3.30
C LEU A 153 7.22 7.64 4.68
N GLY A 154 8.32 7.15 5.25
CA GLY A 154 8.33 6.58 6.61
C GLY A 154 8.01 7.60 7.71
N VAL A 155 8.50 8.84 7.57
CA VAL A 155 8.14 9.94 8.50
C VAL A 155 6.66 10.28 8.37
N GLU A 156 6.18 10.47 7.14
CA GLU A 156 4.78 10.80 6.84
C GLU A 156 3.83 9.72 7.33
N HIS A 157 4.20 8.45 7.19
CA HIS A 157 3.44 7.32 7.71
C HIS A 157 3.21 7.40 9.23
N ILE A 158 4.25 7.78 9.99
CA ILE A 158 4.12 7.95 11.44
C ILE A 158 3.27 9.17 11.80
N TRP A 159 3.46 10.29 11.10
CA TRP A 159 2.72 11.52 11.39
C TRP A 159 1.26 11.48 10.92
N GLY A 160 0.95 10.75 9.86
CA GLY A 160 -0.41 10.52 9.37
C GLY A 160 -1.19 9.49 10.18
N GLY A 161 -0.49 8.52 10.79
CA GLY A 161 -1.10 7.47 11.60
C GLY A 161 -1.32 7.87 13.06
N ILE A 162 -2.53 8.33 13.41
CA ILE A 162 -2.88 8.68 14.81
C ILE A 162 -2.65 7.50 15.76
N ASP A 163 -2.90 6.27 15.30
CA ASP A 163 -2.62 5.03 16.04
C ASP A 163 -1.15 4.93 16.45
N HIS A 164 -0.23 5.21 15.51
CA HIS A 164 1.21 5.18 15.76
C HIS A 164 1.62 6.26 16.76
N LEU A 165 1.11 7.48 16.61
CA LEU A 165 1.40 8.59 17.52
C LEU A 165 0.90 8.28 18.94
N LEU A 166 -0.32 7.75 19.09
CA LEU A 166 -0.85 7.35 20.39
C LEU A 166 -0.07 6.19 21.00
N PHE A 167 0.35 5.23 20.18
CA PHE A 167 1.17 4.12 20.64
C PHE A 167 2.53 4.59 21.18
N VAL A 168 3.27 5.41 20.40
CA VAL A 168 4.55 5.99 20.81
C VAL A 168 4.40 6.87 22.05
N PHE A 169 3.32 7.65 22.12
CA PHE A 169 2.99 8.43 23.31
C PHE A 169 2.73 7.55 24.52
N GLY A 170 2.00 6.45 24.37
CA GLY A 170 1.79 5.46 25.42
C GLY A 170 3.10 4.83 25.91
N LEU A 171 4.03 4.51 25.00
CA LEU A 171 5.36 4.02 25.37
C LEU A 171 6.16 5.06 26.15
N LEU A 172 6.12 6.33 25.74
CA LEU A 172 6.74 7.43 26.47
C LEU A 172 6.18 7.53 27.92
N LEU A 173 4.86 7.38 28.10
CA LEU A 173 4.24 7.35 29.43
C LEU A 173 4.62 6.11 30.25
N LEU A 174 4.82 4.97 29.57
CA LEU A 174 5.15 3.69 30.19
C LEU A 174 6.60 3.67 30.73
N VAL A 175 7.57 4.03 29.90
CA VAL A 175 9.00 3.84 30.22
C VAL A 175 9.72 5.13 30.57
N GLY A 176 9.11 6.29 30.33
CA GLY A 176 9.74 7.60 30.49
C GLY A 176 10.76 7.90 29.40
N GLY A 177 11.27 9.14 29.35
CA GLY A 177 12.27 9.54 28.35
C GLY A 177 13.67 8.93 28.59
N GLY A 178 14.52 9.00 27.56
CA GLY A 178 15.94 8.61 27.61
C GLY A 178 16.24 7.31 26.86
N ALA A 179 17.40 6.71 27.16
CA ALA A 179 17.89 5.53 26.43
C ALA A 179 16.91 4.34 26.46
N ARG A 180 16.16 4.19 27.56
CA ARG A 180 15.18 3.12 27.70
C ARG A 180 14.03 3.24 26.69
N LEU A 181 13.56 4.45 26.43
CA LEU A 181 12.56 4.71 25.39
C LEU A 181 13.13 4.46 24.01
N LEU A 182 14.33 4.96 23.73
CA LEU A 182 15.01 4.74 22.45
C LEU A 182 15.09 3.25 22.12
N TRP A 183 15.63 2.42 23.02
CA TRP A 183 15.66 0.98 22.80
C TRP A 183 14.28 0.32 22.68
N THR A 184 13.25 0.90 23.29
CA THR A 184 11.88 0.38 23.19
C THR A 184 11.26 0.70 21.83
N ILE A 185 11.42 1.93 21.32
CA ILE A 185 10.94 2.31 19.98
C ILE A 185 11.74 1.61 18.88
N THR A 186 13.06 1.49 19.04
CA THR A 186 13.89 0.75 18.07
C THR A 186 13.47 -0.73 18.02
N ALA A 187 13.15 -1.35 19.16
CA ALA A 187 12.63 -2.72 19.16
C ALA A 187 11.30 -2.83 18.42
N PHE A 188 10.40 -1.84 18.56
CA PHE A 188 9.18 -1.75 17.76
C PHE A 188 9.49 -1.64 16.26
N THR A 189 10.39 -0.73 15.86
CA THR A 189 10.78 -0.55 14.45
C THR A 189 11.41 -1.81 13.86
N VAL A 190 12.21 -2.54 14.64
CA VAL A 190 12.78 -3.83 14.21
C VAL A 190 11.67 -4.87 14.00
N GLY A 191 10.73 -5.00 14.94
CA GLY A 191 9.57 -5.89 14.77
C GLY A 191 8.75 -5.53 13.54
N HIS A 192 8.47 -4.23 13.37
CA HIS A 192 7.76 -3.69 12.22
C HIS A 192 8.47 -4.00 10.90
N SER A 193 9.78 -3.79 10.84
CA SER A 193 10.61 -4.07 9.67
C SER A 193 10.50 -5.53 9.24
N ILE A 194 10.49 -6.46 10.20
CA ILE A 194 10.44 -7.90 9.92
C ILE A 194 9.13 -8.26 9.22
N THR A 195 7.98 -7.90 9.79
CA THR A 195 6.69 -8.27 9.20
C THR A 195 6.35 -7.49 7.96
N LEU A 196 6.69 -6.20 7.89
CA LEU A 196 6.55 -5.42 6.67
C LEU A 196 7.32 -6.07 5.52
N SER A 197 8.57 -6.46 5.75
CA SER A 197 9.39 -7.11 4.73
C SER A 197 8.80 -8.46 4.30
N LEU A 198 8.39 -9.30 5.25
CA LEU A 198 7.83 -10.62 4.94
C LEU A 198 6.55 -10.51 4.11
N VAL A 199 5.64 -9.60 4.47
CA VAL A 199 4.39 -9.41 3.75
C VAL A 199 4.62 -8.77 2.38
N THR A 200 5.47 -7.75 2.31
CA THR A 200 5.81 -7.06 1.05
C THR A 200 6.44 -8.01 0.04
N LEU A 201 7.26 -8.97 0.50
CA LEU A 201 7.88 -9.99 -0.34
C LEU A 201 6.92 -11.16 -0.68
N GLY A 202 5.66 -11.10 -0.24
CA GLY A 202 4.63 -12.08 -0.56
C GLY A 202 4.75 -13.41 0.18
N PHE A 203 5.41 -13.46 1.35
CA PHE A 203 5.55 -14.72 2.09
C PHE A 203 4.26 -15.19 2.76
N PHE A 204 3.33 -14.28 3.12
CA PHE A 204 2.07 -14.63 3.79
C PHE A 204 0.95 -13.63 3.46
N ASP A 205 -0.25 -14.14 3.20
CA ASP A 205 -1.48 -13.36 3.12
C ASP A 205 -2.15 -13.24 4.49
N TYR A 206 -2.89 -12.15 4.72
CA TYR A 206 -3.58 -11.91 5.98
C TYR A 206 -4.87 -11.10 5.77
N PRO A 207 -5.89 -11.29 6.62
CA PRO A 207 -7.07 -10.44 6.62
C PRO A 207 -6.71 -9.08 7.23
N VAL A 208 -6.72 -8.03 6.40
CA VAL A 208 -6.37 -6.65 6.79
C VAL A 208 -7.19 -6.18 8.00
N ALA A 209 -8.50 -6.43 8.00
CA ALA A 209 -9.40 -6.07 9.11
C ALA A 209 -8.98 -6.68 10.46
N LEU A 210 -8.48 -7.92 10.47
CA LEU A 210 -7.99 -8.55 11.70
C LEU A 210 -6.71 -7.87 12.20
N VAL A 211 -5.80 -7.51 11.29
CA VAL A 211 -4.57 -6.81 11.67
C VAL A 211 -4.89 -5.42 12.22
N GLU A 212 -5.76 -4.66 11.58
CA GLU A 212 -6.20 -3.35 12.06
C GLU A 212 -6.86 -3.41 13.45
N PHE A 213 -7.66 -4.46 13.70
CA PHE A 213 -8.19 -4.75 15.03
C PHE A 213 -7.08 -5.06 16.05
N THR A 214 -6.10 -5.90 15.71
CA THR A 214 -4.99 -6.20 16.63
C THR A 214 -4.09 -4.99 16.91
N ILE A 215 -3.95 -4.08 15.96
CA ILE A 215 -3.27 -2.78 16.16
C ILE A 215 -4.04 -1.95 17.19
N ALA A 216 -5.36 -1.80 17.04
CA ALA A 216 -6.19 -1.09 18.03
C ALA A 216 -6.09 -1.76 19.43
N LEU A 217 -6.14 -3.10 19.47
CA LEU A 217 -6.02 -3.88 20.69
C LEU A 217 -4.66 -3.67 21.37
N SER A 218 -3.57 -3.55 20.62
CA SER A 218 -2.23 -3.28 21.17
C SER A 218 -2.18 -1.96 21.95
N ILE A 219 -2.81 -0.90 21.41
CA ILE A 219 -2.90 0.41 22.06
C ILE A 219 -3.80 0.31 23.30
N PHE A 220 -4.90 -0.43 23.22
CA PHE A 220 -5.78 -0.63 24.37
C PHE A 220 -5.09 -1.39 25.51
N VAL A 221 -4.33 -2.45 25.19
CA VAL A 221 -3.52 -3.18 26.16
C VAL A 221 -2.50 -2.25 26.81
N LEU A 222 -1.84 -1.39 26.03
CA LEU A 222 -0.91 -0.38 26.55
C LEU A 222 -1.62 0.61 27.50
N ALA A 223 -2.83 1.06 27.16
CA ALA A 223 -3.65 1.92 28.03
C ALA A 223 -3.95 1.25 29.38
N VAL A 224 -4.37 -0.02 29.34
CA VAL A 224 -4.66 -0.80 30.55
C VAL A 224 -3.40 -0.96 31.39
N GLU A 225 -2.26 -1.25 30.77
CA GLU A 225 -0.99 -1.40 31.49
C GLU A 225 -0.61 -0.10 32.22
N LEU A 226 -0.84 1.07 31.61
CA LEU A 226 -0.60 2.38 32.24
C LEU A 226 -1.44 2.63 33.51
N THR A 227 -2.57 1.94 33.68
CA THR A 227 -3.42 2.06 34.88
C THR A 227 -2.99 1.18 36.05
N ARG A 228 -2.10 0.20 35.82
CA ARG A 228 -1.68 -0.74 36.86
C ARG A 228 -0.79 -0.07 37.90
N ARG A 229 -1.09 -0.33 39.18
CA ARG A 229 -0.34 0.19 40.33
C ARG A 229 0.92 -0.61 40.63
N GLU A 230 0.90 -1.91 40.40
CA GLU A 230 2.04 -2.80 40.59
C GLU A 230 2.79 -2.96 39.26
N ARG A 231 4.07 -2.56 39.24
CA ARG A 231 4.92 -2.52 38.04
C ARG A 231 6.04 -3.56 38.08
N ASN A 232 5.75 -4.75 38.62
CA ASN A 232 6.75 -5.79 38.86
C ASN A 232 6.78 -6.90 37.80
N ASP A 233 5.88 -6.84 36.81
CA ASP A 233 5.80 -7.84 35.75
C ASP A 233 6.96 -7.74 34.75
N LEU A 234 7.19 -8.84 34.02
CA LEU A 234 8.22 -8.92 32.97
C LEU A 234 8.12 -7.80 31.92
N LEU A 235 6.89 -7.32 31.65
CA LEU A 235 6.60 -6.22 30.73
C LEU A 235 7.21 -4.88 31.21
N TRP A 236 7.16 -4.61 32.51
CA TRP A 236 7.76 -3.41 33.12
C TRP A 236 9.25 -3.55 33.34
N ARG A 237 9.80 -4.75 33.32
CA ARG A 237 11.26 -4.97 33.34
C ARG A 237 11.85 -4.79 31.95
N ASN A 238 11.21 -5.39 30.94
CA ASN A 238 11.72 -5.50 29.58
C ASN A 238 10.67 -5.02 28.54
N PRO A 239 10.36 -3.72 28.50
CA PRO A 239 9.32 -3.15 27.64
C PRO A 239 9.62 -3.32 26.14
N TRP A 240 10.88 -3.54 25.76
CA TRP A 240 11.29 -3.81 24.38
C TRP A 240 10.66 -5.07 23.77
N TRP A 241 10.31 -6.09 24.58
CA TRP A 241 9.71 -7.32 24.06
C TRP A 241 8.26 -7.08 23.66
N LEU A 242 7.55 -6.31 24.48
CA LEU A 242 6.19 -5.89 24.19
C LEU A 242 6.17 -4.98 22.96
N ALA A 243 7.05 -3.98 22.93
CA ALA A 243 7.16 -3.05 21.81
C ALA A 243 7.53 -3.75 20.51
N GLY A 244 8.50 -4.69 20.52
CA GLY A 244 8.83 -5.49 19.36
C GLY A 244 7.68 -6.40 18.90
N GLY A 245 6.96 -7.03 19.85
CA GLY A 245 5.77 -7.81 19.55
C GLY A 245 4.66 -6.99 18.89
N PHE A 246 4.41 -5.78 19.39
CA PHE A 246 3.48 -4.84 18.75
C PHE A 246 4.00 -4.32 17.41
N GLY A 247 5.31 -4.12 17.28
CA GLY A 247 5.96 -3.79 16.01
C GLY A 247 5.63 -4.83 14.94
N LEU A 248 5.76 -6.13 15.26
CA LEU A 248 5.38 -7.20 14.33
C LEU A 248 3.93 -7.05 13.84
N LEU A 249 2.99 -6.73 14.75
CA LEU A 249 1.58 -6.52 14.37
C LEU A 249 1.39 -5.31 13.46
N HIS A 250 2.05 -4.19 13.78
CA HIS A 250 1.91 -2.94 13.04
C HIS A 250 2.51 -3.02 11.63
N GLY A 251 3.64 -3.72 11.46
CA GLY A 251 4.28 -3.89 10.14
C GLY A 251 3.40 -4.57 9.10
N MET A 252 2.46 -5.42 9.53
CA MET A 252 1.46 -6.00 8.64
C MET A 252 0.40 -4.98 8.22
N GLY A 253 0.03 -4.01 9.07
CA GLY A 253 -1.04 -3.05 8.77
C GLY A 253 -0.73 -2.15 7.58
N PHE A 254 0.54 -1.86 7.32
CA PHE A 254 0.96 -0.94 6.26
C PHE A 254 1.41 -1.62 4.96
N ALA A 255 1.71 -2.92 4.98
CA ALA A 255 2.32 -3.60 3.84
C ALA A 255 1.46 -3.53 2.55
N GLY A 256 0.13 -3.61 2.66
CA GLY A 256 -0.77 -3.43 1.52
C GLY A 256 -0.71 -2.03 0.92
N ALA A 257 -0.74 -0.98 1.75
CA ALA A 257 -0.62 0.40 1.29
C ALA A 257 0.75 0.70 0.64
N LEU A 258 1.81 0.05 1.12
CA LEU A 258 3.13 0.15 0.52
C LEU A 258 3.21 -0.55 -0.84
N ALA A 259 2.52 -1.68 -1.00
CA ALA A 259 2.39 -2.35 -2.29
C ALA A 259 1.61 -1.48 -3.31
N ASP A 260 0.55 -0.81 -2.86
CA ASP A 260 -0.29 0.05 -3.71
C ASP A 260 0.41 1.36 -4.14
N THR A 261 1.30 1.90 -3.30
CA THR A 261 2.07 3.12 -3.61
C THR A 261 3.22 2.88 -4.60
N GLY A 262 3.59 1.62 -4.84
CA GLY A 262 4.56 1.21 -5.84
C GLY A 262 5.99 1.22 -5.32
N LEU A 263 6.55 0.02 -5.11
CA LEU A 263 7.96 -0.15 -4.75
C LEU A 263 8.87 -0.08 -5.98
N PRO A 264 10.06 0.55 -5.88
CA PRO A 264 11.08 0.45 -6.93
C PRO A 264 11.52 -1.00 -7.00
N GLN A 265 11.15 -1.67 -8.09
CA GLN A 265 11.34 -3.12 -8.25
C GLN A 265 12.82 -3.53 -8.10
N ASP A 266 13.74 -2.66 -8.50
CA ASP A 266 15.18 -2.92 -8.45
C ASP A 266 15.80 -2.68 -7.07
N ASN A 267 15.10 -1.93 -6.20
CA ASN A 267 15.65 -1.41 -4.96
C ASN A 267 14.74 -1.66 -3.75
N VAL A 268 13.89 -2.71 -3.79
CA VAL A 268 12.97 -3.05 -2.70
C VAL A 268 13.66 -3.14 -1.32
N PRO A 269 14.82 -3.81 -1.15
CA PRO A 269 15.48 -3.85 0.16
C PRO A 269 15.94 -2.47 0.65
N LEU A 270 16.40 -1.61 -0.27
CA LEU A 270 16.83 -0.25 0.04
C LEU A 270 15.63 0.61 0.44
N ALA A 271 14.54 0.53 -0.32
CA ALA A 271 13.27 1.19 -0.02
C ALA A 271 12.75 0.79 1.36
N LEU A 272 12.69 -0.51 1.66
CA LEU A 272 12.27 -1.01 2.97
C LEU A 272 13.18 -0.54 4.11
N LEU A 273 14.50 -0.53 3.90
CA LEU A 273 15.45 -0.04 4.90
C LEU A 273 15.20 1.44 5.22
N PHE A 274 15.16 2.30 4.19
CA PHE A 274 15.02 3.74 4.38
C PHE A 274 13.61 4.15 4.81
N PHE A 275 12.60 3.37 4.45
CA PHE A 275 11.27 3.49 5.05
C PHE A 275 11.29 3.30 6.57
N ASN A 276 11.96 2.26 7.07
CA ASN A 276 12.07 2.03 8.51
C ASN A 276 13.01 3.06 9.20
N VAL A 277 14.02 3.59 8.50
CA VAL A 277 14.77 4.75 8.99
C VAL A 277 13.85 5.97 9.15
N GLY A 278 12.98 6.21 8.17
CA GLY A 278 11.93 7.23 8.22
C GLY A 278 10.99 7.06 9.42
N ILE A 279 10.55 5.83 9.68
CA ILE A 279 9.73 5.49 10.86
C ILE A 279 10.44 5.89 12.15
N GLU A 280 11.68 5.45 12.37
CA GLU A 280 12.43 5.74 13.59
C GLU A 280 12.62 7.27 13.76
N LEU A 281 12.95 7.98 12.68
CA LEU A 281 13.05 9.45 12.67
C LEU A 281 11.71 10.12 13.00
N GLY A 282 10.61 9.61 12.44
CA GLY A 282 9.25 10.07 12.72
C GLY A 282 8.92 9.93 14.21
N GLN A 283 9.16 8.76 14.79
CA GLN A 283 8.94 8.50 16.22
C GLN A 283 9.78 9.41 17.12
N ILE A 284 11.09 9.54 16.82
CA ILE A 284 12.00 10.41 17.57
C ILE A 284 11.53 11.87 17.48
N SER A 285 11.19 12.36 16.29
CA SER A 285 10.73 13.74 16.08
C SER A 285 9.45 14.04 16.87
N PHE A 286 8.50 13.09 16.90
CA PHE A 286 7.28 13.20 17.69
C PHE A 286 7.56 13.23 19.19
N ILE A 287 8.42 12.34 19.70
CA ILE A 287 8.83 12.32 21.12
C ILE A 287 9.46 13.66 21.52
N VAL A 288 10.35 14.20 20.68
CA VAL A 288 10.98 15.51 20.93
C VAL A 288 9.91 16.61 20.99
N ALA A 289 8.94 16.61 20.07
CA ALA A 289 7.84 17.58 20.08
C ALA A 289 6.99 17.49 21.36
N VAL A 290 6.63 16.29 21.79
CA VAL A 290 5.87 16.05 23.03
C VAL A 290 6.66 16.50 24.27
N LEU A 291 7.95 16.17 24.34
CA LEU A 291 8.81 16.58 25.46
C LEU A 291 9.02 18.10 25.50
N ALA A 292 9.14 18.75 24.33
CA ALA A 292 9.22 20.21 24.23
C ALA A 292 7.92 20.87 24.73
N LEU A 293 6.76 20.34 24.29
CA LEU A 293 5.46 20.81 24.76
C LEU A 293 5.30 20.62 26.27
N TRP A 294 5.68 19.46 26.81
CA TRP A 294 5.71 19.20 28.24
C TRP A 294 6.63 20.18 28.98
N PHE A 295 7.82 20.47 28.45
CA PHE A 295 8.76 21.41 29.07
C PHE A 295 8.18 22.83 29.19
N LEU A 296 7.41 23.27 28.19
CA LEU A 296 6.72 24.58 28.20
C LEU A 296 5.54 24.60 29.19
N LEU A 297 4.77 23.50 29.26
CA LEU A 297 3.54 23.44 30.05
C LEU A 297 3.73 22.97 31.49
N ARG A 298 4.84 22.31 31.84
CA ARG A 298 5.03 21.71 33.18
C ARG A 298 4.96 22.71 34.33
N LYS A 299 5.44 23.96 34.15
CA LYS A 299 5.41 24.98 35.19
C LYS A 299 3.98 25.47 35.49
N PRO A 300 3.19 25.94 34.51
CA PRO A 300 1.81 26.36 34.78
C PRO A 300 0.90 25.20 35.20
N LEU A 301 1.18 23.97 34.75
CA LEU A 301 0.38 22.80 35.10
C LEU A 301 0.77 22.16 36.44
N GLN A 302 1.88 22.56 37.07
CA GLN A 302 2.37 21.98 38.33
C GLN A 302 1.30 21.88 39.44
N PRO A 303 0.45 22.91 39.69
CA PRO A 303 -0.58 22.82 40.73
C PRO A 303 -1.68 21.78 40.42
N TRP A 304 -1.86 21.44 39.15
CA TRP A 304 -2.92 20.55 38.66
C TRP A 304 -2.38 19.18 38.23
N GLN A 305 -1.08 18.94 38.39
CA GLN A 305 -0.39 17.79 37.80
C GLN A 305 -1.00 16.46 38.21
N GLU A 306 -1.30 16.26 39.51
CA GLU A 306 -1.91 15.01 39.99
C GLU A 306 -3.32 14.79 39.42
N ARG A 307 -4.09 15.86 39.24
CA ARG A 307 -5.44 15.79 38.67
C ARG A 307 -5.43 15.58 37.15
N LEU A 308 -4.42 16.09 36.46
CA LEU A 308 -4.29 16.00 35.01
C LEU A 308 -3.54 14.74 34.55
N TRP A 309 -2.73 14.11 35.41
CA TRP A 309 -1.97 12.90 35.08
C TRP A 309 -2.81 11.76 34.46
N PRO A 310 -4.05 11.48 34.92
CA PRO A 310 -4.87 10.42 34.31
C PRO A 310 -5.41 10.76 32.91
N VAL A 311 -5.50 12.05 32.56
CA VAL A 311 -6.12 12.51 31.30
C VAL A 311 -5.53 11.83 30.05
N PRO A 312 -4.20 11.83 29.82
CA PRO A 312 -3.63 11.16 28.65
C PRO A 312 -3.93 9.66 28.60
N VAL A 313 -3.97 8.98 29.76
CA VAL A 313 -4.30 7.55 29.84
C VAL A 313 -5.77 7.30 29.49
N TYR A 314 -6.68 8.16 29.96
CA TYR A 314 -8.09 8.07 29.59
C TYR A 314 -8.34 8.33 28.10
N ILE A 315 -7.66 9.32 27.50
CA ILE A 315 -7.76 9.59 26.07
C ILE A 315 -7.29 8.38 25.26
N LEU A 316 -6.10 7.86 25.59
CA LEU A 316 -5.51 6.71 24.91
C LEU A 316 -6.41 5.47 25.05
N GLY A 317 -6.93 5.19 26.25
CA GLY A 317 -7.82 4.07 26.50
C GLY A 317 -9.19 4.20 25.84
N ALA A 318 -9.80 5.38 25.84
CA ALA A 318 -11.12 5.60 25.24
C ALA A 318 -11.08 5.49 23.71
N LEU A 319 -10.09 6.12 23.06
CA LEU A 319 -9.93 6.06 21.60
C LEU A 319 -9.61 4.64 21.13
N SER A 320 -8.67 3.96 21.80
CA SER A 320 -8.34 2.58 21.46
C SER A 320 -9.50 1.60 21.71
N ALA A 321 -10.27 1.77 22.79
CA ALA A 321 -11.48 0.98 23.02
C ALA A 321 -12.52 1.18 21.91
N MET A 322 -12.73 2.42 21.47
CA MET A 322 -13.62 2.73 20.35
C MET A 322 -13.15 2.04 19.07
N TRP A 323 -11.87 2.15 18.71
CA TRP A 323 -11.33 1.48 17.51
C TRP A 323 -11.35 -0.03 17.60
N CYS A 324 -11.15 -0.62 18.77
CA CYS A 324 -11.31 -2.06 18.98
C CYS A 324 -12.75 -2.52 18.66
N ILE A 325 -13.76 -1.71 18.99
CA ILE A 325 -15.15 -2.03 18.68
C ILE A 325 -15.41 -1.87 17.18
N GLU A 326 -15.00 -0.74 16.60
CA GLU A 326 -15.19 -0.42 15.18
C GLU A 326 -14.55 -1.48 14.28
N ARG A 327 -13.23 -1.65 14.40
CA ARG A 327 -12.45 -2.58 13.58
C ARG A 327 -12.73 -4.05 13.94
N GLY A 328 -13.10 -4.31 15.19
CA GLY A 328 -13.52 -5.65 15.62
C GLY A 328 -14.83 -6.09 14.97
N LEU A 329 -15.78 -5.17 14.79
CA LEU A 329 -17.01 -5.43 14.04
C LEU A 329 -16.72 -5.67 12.56
N GLU A 330 -15.84 -4.86 11.96
CA GLU A 330 -15.41 -5.06 10.57
C GLU A 330 -14.74 -6.43 10.38
N ALA A 331 -13.85 -6.82 11.28
CA ALA A 331 -13.19 -8.13 11.23
C ALA A 331 -14.14 -9.32 11.41
N LEU A 332 -15.28 -9.14 12.09
CA LEU A 332 -16.31 -10.18 12.23
C LEU A 332 -17.25 -10.26 11.03
N LEU A 333 -17.34 -9.19 10.23
CA LEU A 333 -18.21 -9.08 9.07
C LEU A 333 -17.47 -9.39 7.75
N ALA A 334 -16.13 -9.34 7.75
CA ALA A 334 -15.25 -9.73 6.64
C ALA A 334 -15.13 -11.25 6.48
#